data_AF-A0A0F8NIA7-F1
#
_entry.id   AF-A0A0F8NIA7-F1
#
_cell.length_a   1.000
_cell.length_b   1.000
_cell.length_c   1.000
_cell.angle_alpha   90.00
_cell.angle_beta   90.00
_cell.angle_gamma   90.00
#
_symmetry.space_group_name_H-M   'P 1'
#
loop_
_entity.id
_entity.type
_entity.pdbx_description
1 polymer ?
#
loop_
_entity_poly.entity_id
_entity_poly.type
_entity_poly.pdbx_seq_one_letter_code
_entity_poly.pdbx_strand_id
1 'polypeptide(L)'
;MIAFIVSKVFPAAAGKKAQKPFSSDVPELKDGVAAGNPAVTTSTTSPASGSYFGKYRGKVVENTDPQGMGRLKVLVPALAGVETGWAMPSVPYAGIDVGLFALPPTGSNVWVEFEEGNPYHPIWSGCFWEKGEIPELQPEKKVFKTSRAAITLNDTPEKGEIVLETSDGVRIVIGSDGIELSNGQGGSISLDGKNVSVNGRVLNLV
;
A
#
# COMPACT_ATOMS: atom_id res chain seq x y z
N MET A 1 6.34 -31.08 41.08
CA MET A 1 7.42 -30.88 40.08
C MET A 1 6.73 -30.54 38.78
N ILE A 2 6.53 -29.24 38.51
CA ILE A 2 5.70 -28.72 37.42
C ILE A 2 6.62 -27.87 36.54
N ALA A 3 6.82 -28.30 35.30
CA ALA A 3 7.57 -27.59 34.29
C ALA A 3 6.57 -26.90 33.35
N PHE A 4 6.54 -25.57 33.36
CA PHE A 4 5.94 -24.77 32.31
C PHE A 4 7.07 -24.05 31.57
N ILE A 5 7.46 -24.62 30.43
CA ILE A 5 8.25 -23.92 29.41
C ILE A 5 7.28 -23.71 28.24
N VAL A 6 6.82 -22.48 28.06
CA VAL A 6 6.20 -22.06 26.79
C VAL A 6 7.15 -21.10 26.12
N SER A 7 8.16 -21.67 25.46
CA SER A 7 8.88 -21.00 24.38
C SER A 7 8.02 -21.16 23.13
N LYS A 8 7.38 -20.09 22.65
CA LYS A 8 6.89 -20.03 21.26
C LYS A 8 7.85 -19.15 20.47
N VAL A 9 8.86 -19.83 19.93
CA VAL A 9 9.63 -19.38 18.77
C VAL A 9 8.72 -19.50 17.55
N PHE A 10 8.46 -18.39 16.86
CA PHE A 10 7.80 -18.41 15.54
C PHE A 10 8.87 -18.55 14.44
N PRO A 11 8.69 -19.44 13.45
CA PRO A 11 9.69 -19.67 12.41
C PRO A 11 9.62 -18.65 11.27
N ALA A 12 10.81 -18.42 10.70
CA ALA A 12 11.11 -17.57 9.56
C ALA A 12 10.44 -18.04 8.25
N ALA A 13 10.23 -17.07 7.35
CA ALA A 13 9.59 -17.20 6.05
C ALA A 13 10.28 -18.23 5.11
N ALA A 14 9.47 -19.10 4.50
CA ALA A 14 9.91 -20.09 3.52
C ALA A 14 9.58 -19.66 2.08
N GLY A 15 10.64 -19.55 1.26
CA GLY A 15 10.77 -20.07 -0.11
C GLY A 15 9.67 -19.82 -1.15
N LYS A 16 9.99 -18.96 -2.13
CA LYS A 16 9.29 -18.84 -3.43
C LYS A 16 9.25 -20.19 -4.17
N LYS A 17 8.09 -20.63 -4.65
CA LYS A 17 7.95 -21.72 -5.63
C LYS A 17 7.69 -21.18 -7.03
N ALA A 18 8.38 -21.80 -7.98
CA ALA A 18 8.47 -21.46 -9.40
C ALA A 18 7.16 -21.69 -10.18
N GLN A 19 7.04 -20.86 -11.21
CA GLN A 19 5.97 -20.71 -12.19
C GLN A 19 5.97 -21.88 -13.19
N LYS A 20 4.80 -22.39 -13.57
CA LYS A 20 4.65 -23.32 -14.72
C LYS A 20 4.44 -22.51 -16.01
N PRO A 21 5.00 -22.95 -17.16
CA PRO A 21 4.84 -22.23 -18.43
C PRO A 21 3.45 -22.42 -19.03
N PHE A 22 3.01 -21.38 -19.72
CA PHE A 22 1.72 -21.20 -20.38
C PHE A 22 1.64 -22.05 -21.67
N SER A 23 0.53 -22.78 -21.87
CA SER A 23 0.25 -23.59 -23.07
C SER A 23 -0.01 -22.68 -24.26
N SER A 24 0.68 -22.93 -25.37
CA SER A 24 0.56 -22.22 -26.64
C SER A 24 -0.42 -22.95 -27.55
N ASP A 25 -1.69 -22.56 -27.54
CA ASP A 25 -2.69 -23.03 -28.51
C ASP A 25 -3.36 -21.81 -29.15
N VAL A 26 -2.94 -21.48 -30.38
CA VAL A 26 -3.56 -20.48 -31.26
C VAL A 26 -4.21 -21.23 -32.41
N PRO A 27 -5.51 -21.05 -32.70
CA PRO A 27 -6.10 -21.60 -33.91
C PRO A 27 -5.85 -20.69 -35.13
N GLU A 28 -5.33 -21.29 -36.19
CA GLU A 28 -5.12 -20.70 -37.52
C GLU A 28 -6.44 -20.22 -38.16
N LEU A 29 -6.42 -19.03 -38.76
CA LEU A 29 -7.45 -18.51 -39.67
C LEU A 29 -6.93 -18.59 -41.11
N LYS A 30 -7.68 -19.27 -41.98
CA LYS A 30 -7.38 -19.46 -43.41
C LYS A 30 -7.83 -18.27 -44.27
N ASP A 31 -7.15 -18.16 -45.41
CA ASP A 31 -7.05 -17.04 -46.35
C ASP A 31 -8.33 -16.53 -47.01
N GLY A 32 -8.30 -15.25 -47.42
CA GLY A 32 -9.21 -14.65 -48.39
C GLY A 32 -8.77 -13.24 -48.84
N VAL A 33 -8.21 -13.14 -50.04
CA VAL A 33 -7.75 -11.92 -50.74
C VAL A 33 -8.91 -11.21 -51.43
N ALA A 34 -9.00 -9.88 -51.34
CA ALA A 34 -9.47 -9.00 -52.42
C ALA A 34 -9.02 -7.54 -52.23
N ALA A 35 -8.62 -6.92 -53.34
CA ALA A 35 -7.97 -5.62 -53.47
C ALA A 35 -8.91 -4.40 -53.38
N GLY A 36 -8.34 -3.23 -53.04
CA GLY A 36 -8.93 -1.92 -53.32
C GLY A 36 -8.53 -0.85 -52.30
N ASN A 37 -7.56 -0.01 -52.64
CA ASN A 37 -7.31 1.25 -51.93
C ASN A 37 -8.14 2.36 -52.62
N PRO A 38 -8.75 3.28 -51.87
CA PRO A 38 -8.32 4.67 -52.10
C PRO A 38 -8.24 5.53 -50.82
N ALA A 39 -7.26 6.43 -50.85
CA ALA A 39 -7.14 7.64 -50.03
C ALA A 39 -7.04 7.46 -48.51
N VAL A 40 -5.80 7.25 -48.04
CA VAL A 40 -5.41 7.66 -46.68
C VAL A 40 -5.37 9.19 -46.65
N THR A 41 -6.52 9.80 -46.38
CA THR A 41 -6.58 11.15 -45.82
C THR A 41 -5.80 11.07 -44.51
N THR A 42 -4.64 11.70 -44.45
CA THR A 42 -3.90 11.92 -43.20
C THR A 42 -4.73 12.87 -42.33
N SER A 43 -5.75 12.33 -41.65
CA SER A 43 -6.33 12.99 -40.50
C SER A 43 -5.27 12.92 -39.41
N THR A 44 -4.57 14.03 -39.21
CA THR A 44 -3.85 14.31 -37.98
C THR A 44 -4.85 14.19 -36.84
N THR A 45 -4.99 13.00 -36.26
CA THR A 45 -5.81 12.78 -35.08
C THR A 45 -5.13 13.50 -33.92
N SER A 46 -5.54 14.75 -33.70
CA SER A 46 -5.42 15.37 -32.38
C SER A 46 -5.96 14.35 -31.37
N PRO A 47 -5.27 14.08 -30.25
CA PRO A 47 -5.83 13.23 -29.21
C PRO A 47 -7.24 13.76 -28.90
N ALA A 48 -8.21 12.86 -28.94
CA ALA A 48 -9.62 13.18 -28.98
C ALA A 48 -9.97 14.24 -27.94
N SER A 49 -10.60 15.32 -28.40
CA SER A 49 -11.20 16.38 -27.59
C SER A 49 -12.41 15.81 -26.83
N GLY A 50 -12.15 14.94 -25.85
CA GLY A 50 -13.12 14.34 -24.97
C GLY A 50 -12.86 14.76 -23.53
N SER A 51 -13.92 15.04 -22.78
CA SER A 51 -13.83 15.20 -21.33
C SER A 51 -13.70 13.83 -20.67
N TYR A 52 -12.76 13.69 -19.73
CA TYR A 52 -12.44 12.44 -19.04
C TYR A 52 -13.09 12.39 -17.66
N PHE A 53 -14.36 12.01 -17.63
CA PHE A 53 -15.10 11.89 -16.38
C PHE A 53 -14.92 10.49 -15.76
N GLY A 54 -14.71 10.45 -14.44
CA GLY A 54 -14.60 9.22 -13.66
C GLY A 54 -13.19 8.95 -13.11
N LYS A 55 -13.02 7.74 -12.56
CA LYS A 55 -11.75 7.29 -11.98
C LYS A 55 -11.00 6.38 -12.94
N TYR A 56 -9.71 6.68 -13.13
CA TYR A 56 -8.80 5.96 -13.99
C TYR A 56 -7.72 5.29 -13.15
N ARG A 57 -7.27 4.10 -13.54
CA ARG A 57 -6.13 3.45 -12.88
C ARG A 57 -4.85 4.13 -13.31
N GLY A 58 -4.03 4.51 -12.34
CA GLY A 58 -2.72 5.09 -12.55
C GLY A 58 -1.63 4.37 -11.77
N LYS A 59 -0.39 4.49 -12.25
CA LYS A 59 0.82 4.01 -11.58
C LYS A 59 1.77 5.16 -11.32
N VAL A 60 2.21 5.31 -10.07
CA VAL A 60 3.13 6.38 -9.68
C VAL A 60 4.48 6.15 -10.35
N VAL A 61 4.95 7.14 -11.11
CA VAL A 61 6.28 7.11 -11.76
C VAL A 61 7.29 8.01 -11.04
N GLU A 62 6.82 9.07 -10.40
CA GLU A 62 7.65 9.98 -9.61
C GLU A 62 6.82 10.60 -8.48
N ASN A 63 7.39 10.64 -7.28
CA ASN A 63 6.76 11.19 -6.08
C ASN A 63 7.60 12.29 -5.40
N THR A 64 8.64 12.79 -6.07
CA THR A 64 9.45 13.92 -5.58
C THR A 64 8.97 15.20 -6.27
N ASP A 65 7.96 15.85 -5.69
CA ASP A 65 7.36 17.07 -6.24
C ASP A 65 8.30 18.28 -6.07
N PRO A 66 8.79 18.91 -7.17
CA PRO A 66 9.66 20.08 -7.10
C PRO A 66 9.03 21.31 -6.42
N GLN A 67 7.70 21.39 -6.36
CA GLN A 67 6.98 22.49 -5.71
C GLN A 67 6.54 22.17 -4.28
N GLY A 68 6.81 20.97 -3.77
CA GLY A 68 6.49 20.60 -2.39
C GLY A 68 4.99 20.55 -2.06
N MET A 69 4.13 20.35 -3.08
CA MET A 69 2.67 20.36 -2.93
C MET A 69 2.07 18.96 -2.72
N GLY A 70 2.90 17.91 -2.63
CA GLY A 70 2.44 16.53 -2.50
C GLY A 70 1.87 15.95 -3.80
N ARG A 71 2.27 16.49 -4.95
CA ARG A 71 1.83 16.00 -6.25
C ARG A 71 2.58 14.74 -6.68
N LEU A 72 1.96 13.97 -7.57
CA LEU A 72 2.54 12.75 -8.15
C LEU A 72 2.58 12.86 -9.68
N LYS A 73 3.66 12.40 -10.31
CA LYS A 73 3.58 12.00 -11.71
C LYS A 73 3.02 10.60 -11.78
N VAL A 74 1.98 10.42 -12.59
CA VAL A 74 1.24 9.17 -12.68
C VAL A 74 1.07 8.77 -14.13
N LEU A 75 1.50 7.57 -14.48
CA LEU A 75 1.20 6.95 -15.76
C LEU A 75 -0.23 6.42 -15.73
N VAL A 76 -1.09 6.88 -16.66
CA VAL A 76 -2.48 6.42 -16.80
C VAL A 76 -2.63 5.65 -18.10
N PRO A 77 -2.63 4.30 -18.10
CA PRO A 77 -2.64 3.50 -19.32
C PRO A 77 -3.85 3.75 -20.24
N ALA A 78 -4.99 4.13 -19.66
CA ALA A 78 -6.20 4.46 -20.40
C ALA A 78 -6.07 5.74 -21.25
N LEU A 79 -5.07 6.57 -20.99
CA LEU A 79 -4.77 7.81 -21.69
C LEU A 79 -3.46 7.71 -22.49
N ALA A 80 -3.19 6.55 -23.09
CA ALA A 80 -1.98 6.33 -23.87
C ALA A 80 -1.76 7.44 -24.91
N GLY A 81 -0.58 8.07 -24.87
CA GLY A 81 -0.23 9.19 -25.74
C GLY A 81 -0.60 10.58 -25.22
N VAL A 82 -1.26 10.68 -24.05
CA VAL A 82 -1.51 11.96 -23.37
C VAL A 82 -0.51 12.11 -22.23
N GLU A 83 0.34 13.12 -22.30
CA GLU A 83 1.18 13.51 -21.18
C GLU A 83 0.33 14.24 -20.15
N THR A 84 0.06 13.58 -19.03
CA THR A 84 -0.57 14.20 -17.88
C THR A 84 0.50 14.97 -17.09
N GLY A 85 0.13 16.15 -16.58
CA GLY A 85 0.98 16.91 -15.68
C GLY A 85 1.15 16.25 -14.30
N TRP A 86 1.67 17.01 -13.34
CA TRP A 86 1.69 16.60 -11.93
C TRP A 86 0.27 16.54 -11.36
N ALA A 87 -0.14 15.38 -10.87
CA ALA A 87 -1.45 15.16 -10.28
C ALA A 87 -1.56 15.81 -8.90
N MET A 88 -2.60 16.62 -8.69
CA MET A 88 -2.92 17.25 -7.41
C MET A 88 -3.42 16.22 -6.39
N PRO A 89 -2.99 16.26 -5.11
CA PRO A 89 -3.51 15.35 -4.09
C PRO A 89 -4.96 15.66 -3.71
N SER A 90 -5.80 14.63 -3.71
CA SER A 90 -7.09 14.60 -2.99
C SER A 90 -6.96 13.72 -1.76
N VAL A 91 -6.39 14.27 -0.68
CA VAL A 91 -6.10 13.55 0.57
C VAL A 91 -7.22 13.71 1.62
N PRO A 92 -7.37 12.77 2.57
CA PRO A 92 -8.42 12.82 3.60
C PRO A 92 -8.34 14.01 4.56
N TYR A 93 -7.14 14.57 4.75
CA TYR A 93 -6.91 15.68 5.68
C TYR A 93 -5.72 16.52 5.21
N ALA A 94 -5.93 17.82 4.99
CA ALA A 94 -4.90 18.79 4.63
C ALA A 94 -5.28 20.20 5.12
N GLY A 95 -4.29 20.97 5.54
CA GLY A 95 -4.41 22.36 5.96
C GLY A 95 -3.03 22.96 6.25
N ILE A 96 -2.98 24.21 6.71
CA ILE A 96 -1.73 24.84 7.14
C ILE A 96 -1.24 24.11 8.41
N ASP A 97 -0.01 23.55 8.35
CA ASP A 97 0.65 22.80 9.43
C ASP A 97 -0.12 21.59 9.98
N VAL A 98 -1.12 21.09 9.25
CA VAL A 98 -1.92 19.92 9.62
C VAL A 98 -2.24 19.05 8.40
N GLY A 99 -2.39 17.75 8.61
CA GLY A 99 -2.84 16.85 7.55
C GLY A 99 -2.46 15.39 7.75
N LEU A 100 -2.92 14.55 6.81
CA LEU A 100 -2.47 13.17 6.65
C LEU A 100 -1.48 13.12 5.48
N PHE A 101 -0.19 13.24 5.79
CA PHE A 101 0.88 13.14 4.79
C PHE A 101 1.35 11.69 4.63
N ALA A 102 0.73 10.97 3.70
CA ALA A 102 1.04 9.57 3.39
C ALA A 102 1.24 9.40 1.87
N LEU A 103 2.37 9.91 1.37
CA LEU A 103 2.65 9.91 -0.06
C LEU A 103 2.99 8.50 -0.56
N PRO A 104 2.30 7.98 -1.58
CA PRO A 104 2.59 6.64 -2.12
C PRO A 104 4.02 6.56 -2.69
N PRO A 105 4.72 5.43 -2.50
CA PRO A 105 6.01 5.21 -3.14
C PRO A 105 5.88 5.08 -4.67
N THR A 106 6.98 5.31 -5.37
CA THR A 106 7.07 5.03 -6.81
C THR A 106 6.72 3.57 -7.08
N GLY A 107 5.91 3.33 -8.10
CA GLY A 107 5.38 2.00 -8.45
C GLY A 107 4.04 1.66 -7.79
N SER A 108 3.54 2.45 -6.83
CA SER A 108 2.21 2.25 -6.26
C SER A 108 1.09 2.52 -7.27
N ASN A 109 -0.03 1.84 -7.08
CA ASN A 109 -1.22 2.02 -7.89
C ASN A 109 -2.20 2.98 -7.21
N VAL A 110 -2.66 3.98 -7.95
CA VAL A 110 -3.51 5.08 -7.47
C VAL A 110 -4.71 5.27 -8.39
N TRP A 111 -5.81 5.83 -7.87
CA TRP A 111 -6.87 6.34 -8.74
C TRP A 111 -6.54 7.75 -9.19
N VAL A 112 -6.83 8.03 -10.45
CA VAL A 112 -6.63 9.33 -11.08
C VAL A 112 -7.96 9.84 -11.58
N GLU A 113 -8.20 11.11 -11.32
CA GLU A 113 -9.35 11.90 -11.77
C GLU A 113 -8.84 13.15 -12.46
N PHE A 114 -9.74 13.92 -13.05
CA PHE A 114 -9.40 15.11 -13.81
C PHE A 114 -10.35 16.25 -13.44
N GLU A 115 -9.80 17.40 -13.06
CA GLU A 115 -10.60 18.60 -12.76
C GLU A 115 -11.46 18.93 -13.98
N GLU A 116 -12.78 18.93 -13.81
CA GLU A 116 -13.74 19.18 -14.89
C GLU A 116 -13.58 18.26 -16.12
N GLY A 117 -12.94 17.09 -15.93
CA GLY A 117 -12.62 16.16 -17.01
C GLY A 117 -11.44 16.60 -17.90
N ASN A 118 -10.65 17.60 -17.48
CA ASN A 118 -9.49 18.10 -18.22
C ASN A 118 -8.22 17.25 -17.93
N PRO A 119 -7.65 16.54 -18.92
CA PRO A 119 -6.51 15.65 -18.71
C PRO A 119 -5.22 16.39 -18.29
N TYR A 120 -5.14 17.70 -18.53
CA TYR A 120 -4.02 18.55 -18.10
C TYR A 120 -4.11 18.98 -16.63
N HIS A 121 -5.23 18.70 -15.96
CA HIS A 121 -5.46 18.97 -14.54
C HIS A 121 -5.74 17.66 -13.77
N PRO A 122 -4.76 16.75 -13.69
CA PRO A 122 -4.95 15.48 -13.00
C PRO A 122 -5.06 15.68 -11.48
N ILE A 123 -5.86 14.83 -10.85
CA ILE A 123 -5.98 14.65 -9.41
C ILE A 123 -5.66 13.19 -9.10
N TRP A 124 -4.86 12.91 -8.07
CA TRP A 124 -4.72 11.55 -7.54
C TRP A 124 -5.51 11.39 -6.25
N SER A 125 -6.21 10.27 -6.11
CA SER A 125 -7.02 9.95 -4.95
C SER A 125 -6.87 8.48 -4.55
N GLY A 126 -6.52 8.25 -3.29
CA GLY A 126 -6.37 6.89 -2.73
C GLY A 126 -5.36 6.00 -3.45
N CYS A 127 -5.27 4.76 -2.97
CA CYS A 127 -4.44 3.71 -3.55
C CYS A 127 -5.25 2.43 -3.66
N PHE A 128 -4.80 1.52 -4.50
CA PHE A 128 -5.32 0.16 -4.54
C PHE A 128 -4.19 -0.85 -4.62
N TRP A 129 -4.42 -2.04 -4.09
CA TRP A 129 -3.47 -3.13 -4.14
C TRP A 129 -3.70 -3.99 -5.38
N GLU A 130 -2.61 -4.42 -6.01
CA GLU A 130 -2.62 -5.56 -6.90
C GLU A 130 -2.55 -6.87 -6.12
N LYS A 131 -2.65 -7.98 -6.87
CA LYS A 131 -2.60 -9.33 -6.30
C LYS A 131 -1.31 -9.54 -5.53
N GLY A 132 -1.44 -9.76 -4.21
CA GLY A 132 -0.32 -10.07 -3.33
C GLY A 132 0.36 -8.84 -2.70
N GLU A 133 -0.14 -7.63 -2.93
CA GLU A 133 0.43 -6.40 -2.33
C GLU A 133 -0.21 -6.01 -1.00
N ILE A 134 -1.35 -6.63 -0.64
CA ILE A 134 -2.06 -6.32 0.61
C ILE A 134 -1.17 -6.73 1.81
N PRO A 135 -0.90 -5.83 2.78
CA PRO A 135 0.05 -6.09 3.86
C PRO A 135 -0.47 -7.07 4.94
N GLU A 136 -1.79 -7.13 5.14
CA GLU A 136 -2.46 -8.02 6.10
C GLU A 136 -3.84 -8.38 5.52
N LEU A 137 -4.16 -9.67 5.46
CA LEU A 137 -5.38 -10.19 4.84
C LEU A 137 -6.43 -10.66 5.86
N GLN A 138 -6.16 -10.46 7.14
CA GLN A 138 -7.07 -10.73 8.26
C GLN A 138 -8.07 -9.57 8.45
N PRO A 139 -9.38 -9.75 8.19
CA PRO A 139 -10.39 -8.69 8.31
C PRO A 139 -10.51 -8.07 9.71
N GLU A 140 -10.19 -8.85 10.74
CA GLU A 140 -10.12 -8.43 12.13
C GLU A 140 -9.01 -7.41 12.37
N LYS A 141 -7.96 -7.38 11.54
CA LYS A 141 -6.84 -6.45 11.67
C LYS A 141 -6.97 -5.23 10.76
N LYS A 142 -6.69 -4.06 11.32
CA LYS A 142 -6.62 -2.77 10.62
C LYS A 142 -5.19 -2.27 10.75
N VAL A 143 -4.51 -2.18 9.61
CA VAL A 143 -3.06 -1.97 9.58
C VAL A 143 -2.74 -0.74 8.76
N PHE A 144 -2.03 0.21 9.37
CA PHE A 144 -1.26 1.22 8.65
C PHE A 144 0.20 0.79 8.62
N LYS A 145 0.70 0.40 7.44
CA LYS A 145 2.06 -0.14 7.28
C LYS A 145 2.87 0.67 6.28
N THR A 146 4.08 1.00 6.69
CA THR A 146 5.14 1.58 5.87
C THR A 146 6.27 0.55 5.69
N SER A 147 7.32 0.89 4.95
CA SER A 147 8.48 0.00 4.77
C SER A 147 9.27 -0.25 6.05
N ARG A 148 9.13 0.61 7.08
CA ARG A 148 9.93 0.54 8.31
C ARG A 148 9.13 0.44 9.59
N ALA A 149 7.82 0.65 9.54
CA ALA A 149 6.97 0.62 10.73
C ALA A 149 5.53 0.26 10.39
N ALA A 150 4.83 -0.30 11.37
CA ALA A 150 3.40 -0.58 11.29
C ALA A 150 2.68 -0.16 12.57
N ILE A 151 1.43 0.25 12.40
CA ILE A 151 0.43 0.40 13.46
C ILE A 151 -0.68 -0.58 13.13
N THR A 152 -0.96 -1.49 14.05
CA THR A 152 -1.97 -2.55 13.89
C THR A 152 -2.98 -2.45 15.02
N LEU A 153 -4.26 -2.39 14.64
CA LEU A 153 -5.40 -2.59 15.53
C LEU A 153 -5.96 -3.99 15.23
N ASN A 154 -6.06 -4.84 16.23
CA ASN A 154 -6.58 -6.19 16.09
C ASN A 154 -7.88 -6.29 16.88
N ASP A 155 -8.99 -6.52 16.17
CA ASP A 155 -10.33 -6.62 16.75
C ASP A 155 -10.75 -8.08 17.02
N THR A 156 -9.78 -9.01 17.13
CA THR A 156 -10.08 -10.39 17.50
C THR A 156 -10.76 -10.43 18.87
N PRO A 157 -11.95 -11.04 19.01
CA PRO A 157 -12.61 -11.18 20.31
C PRO A 157 -11.68 -11.80 21.35
N GLU A 158 -11.70 -11.25 22.57
CA GLU A 158 -10.87 -11.69 23.71
C GLU A 158 -9.34 -11.55 23.53
N LYS A 159 -8.88 -11.06 22.37
CA LYS A 159 -7.47 -10.83 22.03
C LYS A 159 -7.26 -9.49 21.35
N GLY A 160 -8.09 -8.51 21.73
CA GLY A 160 -7.98 -7.15 21.23
C GLY A 160 -6.61 -6.59 21.58
N GLU A 161 -5.88 -6.10 20.57
CA GLU A 161 -4.54 -5.53 20.76
C GLU A 161 -4.29 -4.34 19.83
N ILE A 162 -3.47 -3.41 20.31
CA ILE A 162 -2.86 -2.33 19.54
C ILE A 162 -1.36 -2.59 19.53
N VAL A 163 -0.77 -2.67 18.35
CA VAL A 163 0.66 -2.92 18.16
C VAL A 163 1.27 -1.78 17.36
N LEU A 164 2.31 -1.16 17.90
CA LEU A 164 3.22 -0.28 17.17
C LEU A 164 4.54 -1.01 17.05
N GLU A 165 5.03 -1.22 15.84
CA GLU A 165 6.27 -1.96 15.61
C GLU A 165 7.11 -1.33 14.51
N THR A 166 8.43 -1.51 14.63
CA THR A 166 9.40 -1.14 13.60
C THR A 166 10.00 -2.39 12.97
N SER A 167 10.53 -2.26 11.75
CA SER A 167 11.25 -3.34 11.06
C SER A 167 12.47 -3.85 11.85
N ASP A 168 13.00 -3.02 12.75
CA ASP A 168 14.21 -3.28 13.51
C ASP A 168 13.90 -3.95 14.87
N GLY A 169 12.62 -4.30 15.11
CA GLY A 169 12.19 -5.10 16.26
C GLY A 169 11.76 -4.31 17.50
N VAL A 170 11.85 -2.98 17.49
CA VAL A 170 11.27 -2.13 18.54
C VAL A 170 9.76 -2.22 18.45
N ARG A 171 9.09 -2.44 19.60
CA ARG A 171 7.64 -2.59 19.66
C ARG A 171 7.01 -2.02 20.93
N ILE A 172 5.77 -1.59 20.81
CA ILE A 172 4.84 -1.31 21.90
C ILE A 172 3.58 -2.13 21.64
N VAL A 173 3.15 -2.89 22.63
CA VAL A 173 1.94 -3.73 22.57
C VAL A 173 1.03 -3.31 23.71
N ILE A 174 -0.24 -3.05 23.39
CA ILE A 174 -1.31 -2.80 24.35
C ILE A 174 -2.38 -3.84 24.08
N GLY A 175 -2.56 -4.80 24.98
CA GLY A 175 -3.51 -5.89 24.82
C GLY A 175 -4.35 -6.12 26.08
N SER A 176 -5.24 -7.10 26.01
CA SER A 176 -6.06 -7.54 27.14
C SER A 176 -5.23 -8.02 28.34
N ASP A 177 -4.08 -8.63 28.06
CA ASP A 177 -3.21 -9.24 29.07
C ASP A 177 -2.26 -8.22 29.71
N GLY A 178 -2.15 -7.01 29.15
CA GLY A 178 -1.24 -6.00 29.66
C GLY A 178 -0.64 -5.08 28.60
N ILE A 179 0.44 -4.39 29.00
CA ILE A 179 1.18 -3.46 28.15
C ILE A 179 2.65 -3.88 28.12
N GLU A 180 3.27 -3.89 26.94
CA GLU A 180 4.68 -4.22 26.76
C GLU A 180 5.39 -3.14 25.92
N LEU A 181 6.58 -2.74 26.36
CA LEU A 181 7.56 -1.98 25.58
C LEU A 181 8.81 -2.84 25.40
N SER A 182 9.30 -2.96 24.17
CA SER A 182 10.51 -3.71 23.85
C SER A 182 11.37 -2.96 22.86
N ASN A 183 12.69 -2.96 23.08
CA ASN A 183 13.66 -2.32 22.20
C ASN A 183 14.20 -3.26 21.10
N GLY A 184 13.68 -4.49 21.00
CA GLY A 184 14.14 -5.49 20.02
C GLY A 184 15.55 -6.07 20.28
N GLN A 185 16.23 -5.64 21.35
CA GLN A 185 17.61 -6.01 21.69
C GLN A 185 17.70 -6.71 23.06
N GLY A 186 16.59 -7.21 23.57
CA GLY A 186 16.48 -7.87 24.87
C GLY A 186 16.14 -6.95 26.05
N GLY A 187 16.04 -5.64 25.81
CA GLY A 187 15.50 -4.68 26.77
C GLY A 187 13.97 -4.60 26.69
N SER A 188 13.28 -4.76 27.82
CA SER A 188 11.82 -4.68 27.87
C SER A 188 11.27 -4.16 29.20
N ILE A 189 10.07 -3.58 29.14
CA ILE A 189 9.24 -3.21 30.29
C ILE A 189 7.85 -3.77 30.04
N SER A 190 7.27 -4.47 31.01
CA SER A 190 5.89 -4.98 30.91
C SER A 190 5.06 -4.67 32.15
N LEU A 191 3.77 -4.41 31.93
CA LEU A 191 2.73 -4.32 32.94
C LEU A 191 1.75 -5.46 32.72
N ASP A 192 1.66 -6.37 33.69
CA ASP A 192 0.74 -7.52 33.69
C ASP A 192 -0.04 -7.51 35.01
N GLY A 193 -1.33 -7.16 34.93
CA GLY A 193 -2.17 -6.94 36.10
C GLY A 193 -1.59 -5.88 37.04
N LYS A 194 -1.16 -6.32 38.24
CA LYS A 194 -0.53 -5.45 39.26
C LYS A 194 1.01 -5.47 39.21
N ASN A 195 1.60 -6.27 38.33
CA ASN A 195 3.03 -6.50 38.27
C ASN A 195 3.68 -5.61 37.22
N VAL A 196 4.79 -4.99 37.58
CA VAL A 196 5.71 -4.35 36.63
C VAL A 196 6.94 -5.22 36.50
N SER A 197 7.39 -5.53 35.28
CA SER A 197 8.63 -6.26 35.03
C SER A 197 9.59 -5.47 34.15
N VAL A 198 10.89 -5.58 34.44
CA VAL A 198 11.97 -5.02 33.60
C VAL A 198 12.88 -6.17 33.17
N ASN A 199 13.09 -6.32 31.86
CA ASN A 199 13.85 -7.41 31.24
C ASN A 199 13.42 -8.79 31.77
N GLY A 200 12.10 -8.98 31.92
CA GLY A 200 11.48 -10.22 32.43
C GLY A 200 11.56 -10.43 33.94
N ARG A 201 12.07 -9.47 34.72
CA ARG A 201 12.14 -9.56 36.19
C ARG A 201 11.08 -8.68 36.83
N VAL A 202 10.19 -9.29 37.63
CA VAL A 202 9.16 -8.57 38.40
C VAL A 202 9.82 -7.64 39.43
N LEU A 203 9.38 -6.39 39.46
CA LEU A 203 9.76 -5.41 40.47
C LEU A 203 8.91 -5.63 41.73
N ASN A 204 9.57 -5.97 42.83
CA ASN A 204 8.95 -6.03 44.15
C ASN A 204 9.16 -4.68 44.84
N LEU A 205 8.11 -3.87 44.92
CA LEU A 205 8.12 -2.66 45.72
C LEU A 205 7.72 -3.04 47.15
N VAL A 206 8.61 -2.78 48.10
CA VAL A 206 8.41 -3.00 49.55
C VAL A 206 7.73 -1.78 50.17
#